data_AF-A0AAD7N386-F1
#
_entry.id   AF-A0AAD7N386-F1
#
_cell.length_a   1.000
_cell.length_b   1.000
_cell.length_c   1.000
_cell.angle_alpha   90.00
_cell.angle_beta   90.00
_cell.angle_gamma   90.00
#
_symmetry.space_group_name_H-M   'P 1'
#
loop_
_entity.id
_entity.type
_entity.pdbx_description
1 polymer ?
#
loop_
_entity_poly.entity_id
_entity_poly.type
_entity_poly.pdbx_seq_one_letter_code
_entity_poly.pdbx_strand_id
1 'polypeptide(L)'
;MIFPLLVMKIILPLLERLPLQRLAVSWKDIYSGSLPKLHDSCAKFTQLTHLEIRDWREPGDPWTGWSGIARFPRLTHLCFHDVETMMPLLGCALKFCPHLKVLVISCARRLHFDLAQRDLEISGTELTADARFVMFVWARYFYDDDWEAYARGSGEDFWVVADRHVAKRQAGETTVSPEYFICPTDENGS
;
A
#
# COMPACT_ATOMS: atom_id res chain seq x y z
N MET A 1 -2.49 -16.53 23.53
CA MET A 1 -2.99 -15.27 22.91
C MET A 1 -4.13 -15.64 21.95
N ILE A 2 -5.39 -15.48 22.36
CA ILE A 2 -6.59 -15.94 21.60
C ILE A 2 -7.43 -14.75 21.07
N PHE A 3 -7.11 -13.52 21.51
CA PHE A 3 -7.94 -12.32 21.32
C PHE A 3 -8.00 -11.72 19.89
N PRO A 4 -6.93 -11.69 19.06
CA PRO A 4 -7.01 -11.03 17.74
C PRO A 4 -7.90 -11.78 16.74
N LEU A 5 -7.91 -13.11 16.82
CA LEU A 5 -8.54 -13.99 15.82
C LEU A 5 -10.08 -13.94 15.87
N LEU A 6 -10.67 -13.71 17.05
CA LEU A 6 -12.13 -13.64 17.22
C LEU A 6 -12.69 -12.32 16.68
N VAL A 7 -11.94 -11.23 16.87
CA VAL A 7 -12.31 -9.89 16.40
C VAL A 7 -12.39 -9.86 14.88
N MET A 8 -11.39 -10.40 14.17
CA MET A 8 -11.39 -10.45 12.71
C MET A 8 -12.49 -11.33 12.10
N LYS A 9 -12.85 -12.47 12.73
CA LYS A 9 -13.95 -13.33 12.25
C LYS A 9 -15.32 -12.65 12.34
N ILE A 10 -15.50 -11.75 13.29
CA ILE A 10 -16.74 -10.98 13.47
C ILE A 10 -16.74 -9.73 12.58
N ILE A 11 -15.59 -9.06 12.47
CA ILE A 11 -15.46 -7.81 11.72
C ILE A 11 -15.52 -8.04 10.22
N LEU A 12 -14.86 -9.08 9.67
CA LEU A 12 -14.79 -9.24 8.20
C LEU A 12 -16.18 -9.35 7.53
N PRO A 13 -17.13 -10.17 8.00
CA PRO A 13 -18.48 -10.22 7.40
C PRO A 13 -19.24 -8.90 7.52
N LEU A 14 -18.93 -8.08 8.52
CA LEU A 14 -19.50 -6.73 8.65
C LEU A 14 -18.87 -5.80 7.60
N LEU A 15 -17.54 -5.81 7.47
CA LEU A 15 -16.83 -5.02 6.46
C LEU A 15 -17.30 -5.38 5.04
N GLU A 16 -17.53 -6.66 4.74
CA GLU A 16 -18.05 -7.13 3.44
C GLU A 16 -19.43 -6.53 3.07
N ARG A 17 -20.21 -6.11 4.07
CA ARG A 17 -21.57 -5.54 3.87
C ARG A 17 -21.57 -4.02 3.80
N LEU A 18 -20.47 -3.38 4.18
CA LEU A 18 -20.35 -1.94 4.15
C LEU A 18 -19.89 -1.49 2.75
N PRO A 19 -20.33 -0.31 2.27
CA PRO A 19 -19.87 0.26 1.01
C PRO A 19 -18.46 0.87 1.17
N LEU A 20 -17.52 0.08 1.69
CA LEU A 20 -16.15 0.52 1.97
C LEU A 20 -15.41 0.79 0.68
N GLN A 21 -14.85 1.99 0.56
CA GLN A 21 -14.00 2.38 -0.56
C GLN A 21 -12.52 2.27 -0.21
N ARG A 22 -12.17 2.40 1.06
CA ARG A 22 -10.79 2.38 1.56
C ARG A 22 -10.67 1.40 2.72
N LEU A 23 -9.60 0.62 2.72
CA LEU A 23 -9.33 -0.38 3.74
C LEU A 23 -7.84 -0.45 4.02
N ALA A 24 -7.45 -0.29 5.29
CA ALA A 24 -6.12 -0.57 5.77
C ALA A 24 -6.14 -1.82 6.67
N VAL A 25 -5.26 -2.79 6.38
CA VAL A 25 -5.21 -4.09 7.06
C VAL A 25 -3.77 -4.47 7.38
N SER A 26 -3.54 -5.10 8.53
CA SER A 26 -2.25 -5.70 8.83
C SER A 26 -2.14 -7.05 8.11
N TRP A 27 -0.98 -7.32 7.52
CA TRP A 27 -0.65 -8.61 6.90
C TRP A 27 -0.81 -9.77 7.88
N LYS A 28 -0.46 -9.56 9.14
CA LYS A 28 -0.61 -10.57 10.20
C LYS A 28 -2.06 -10.96 10.45
N ASP A 29 -2.98 -10.00 10.33
CA ASP A 29 -4.41 -10.27 10.45
C ASP A 29 -4.91 -11.11 9.27
N ILE A 30 -4.34 -10.90 8.08
CA ILE A 30 -4.64 -11.68 6.87
C ILE A 30 -4.06 -13.10 6.97
N TYR A 31 -2.81 -13.27 7.43
CA TYR A 31 -2.06 -14.52 7.27
C TYR A 31 -2.13 -15.50 8.46
N SER A 32 -2.45 -15.06 9.68
CA SER A 32 -2.38 -15.90 10.90
C SER A 32 -3.34 -17.12 10.96
N GLY A 33 -3.85 -17.61 9.83
CA GLY A 33 -4.76 -18.75 9.72
C GLY A 33 -6.19 -18.44 10.20
N SER A 34 -6.44 -17.19 10.62
CA SER A 34 -7.77 -16.71 11.02
C SER A 34 -8.55 -16.07 9.87
N LEU A 35 -7.87 -15.62 8.82
CA LEU A 35 -8.44 -15.20 7.55
C LEU A 35 -8.00 -16.08 6.37
N PRO A 36 -8.38 -17.38 6.30
CA PRO A 36 -8.32 -18.14 5.04
C PRO A 36 -9.17 -17.53 3.92
N LYS A 37 -9.83 -16.39 4.16
CA LYS A 37 -10.95 -15.88 3.38
C LYS A 37 -10.74 -14.49 2.81
N LEU A 38 -9.69 -13.73 3.11
CA LEU A 38 -9.60 -12.41 2.45
C LEU A 38 -9.51 -12.61 0.94
N HIS A 39 -8.66 -13.53 0.48
CA HIS A 39 -8.57 -13.95 -0.94
C HIS A 39 -9.92 -14.39 -1.53
N ASP A 40 -10.69 -15.18 -0.77
CA ASP A 40 -12.03 -15.65 -1.19
C ASP A 40 -13.10 -14.54 -1.12
N SER A 41 -12.91 -13.57 -0.25
CA SER A 41 -13.81 -12.46 0.01
C SER A 41 -13.45 -11.21 -0.76
N CYS A 42 -12.30 -11.14 -1.45
CA CYS A 42 -11.91 -10.00 -2.28
C CYS A 42 -13.03 -9.60 -3.26
N ALA A 43 -13.70 -10.59 -3.84
CA ALA A 43 -14.83 -10.38 -4.75
C ALA A 43 -16.06 -9.72 -4.09
N LYS A 44 -16.20 -9.82 -2.77
CA LYS A 44 -17.31 -9.23 -2.00
C LYS A 44 -17.11 -7.76 -1.68
N PHE A 45 -15.85 -7.30 -1.65
CA PHE A 45 -15.50 -5.90 -1.48
C PHE A 45 -15.70 -5.12 -2.79
N THR A 46 -16.93 -5.11 -3.30
CA THR A 46 -17.26 -4.61 -4.63
C THR A 46 -17.08 -3.11 -4.81
N GLN A 47 -17.00 -2.35 -3.71
CA GLN A 47 -16.78 -0.90 -3.72
C GLN A 47 -15.35 -0.50 -3.35
N LEU A 48 -14.50 -1.46 -2.96
CA LEU A 48 -13.16 -1.17 -2.49
C LEU A 48 -12.28 -0.71 -3.66
N THR A 49 -11.69 0.47 -3.49
CA THR A 49 -10.83 1.12 -4.48
C THR A 49 -9.41 1.35 -3.97
N HIS A 50 -9.24 1.52 -2.65
CA HIS A 50 -7.94 1.73 -2.01
C HIS A 50 -7.69 0.65 -0.96
N LEU A 51 -6.54 -0.02 -1.05
CA LEU A 51 -6.10 -1.04 -0.11
C LEU A 51 -4.71 -0.71 0.41
N GLU A 52 -4.55 -0.67 1.73
CA GLU A 52 -3.27 -0.49 2.41
C GLU A 52 -2.94 -1.76 3.19
N ILE A 53 -1.75 -2.31 2.96
CA ILE A 53 -1.27 -3.53 3.61
C ILE A 53 -0.07 -3.19 4.49
N ARG A 54 -0.24 -3.39 5.80
CA ARG A 54 0.74 -3.08 6.84
C ARG A 54 1.46 -4.33 7.34
N ASP A 55 2.59 -4.15 8.03
CA ASP A 55 3.31 -5.21 8.75
C ASP A 55 3.68 -6.45 7.92
N TRP A 56 4.03 -6.27 6.64
CA TRP A 56 4.50 -7.37 5.82
C TRP A 56 5.85 -7.87 6.34
N ARG A 57 5.85 -8.98 7.08
CA ARG A 57 7.06 -9.55 7.66
C ARG A 57 6.94 -11.05 7.72
N GLU A 58 7.33 -11.73 6.65
CA GLU A 58 7.84 -13.09 6.76
C GLU A 58 8.69 -13.43 5.51
N PRO A 59 10.02 -13.33 5.61
CA PRO A 59 10.93 -13.82 4.58
C PRO A 59 10.76 -15.33 4.43
N GLY A 60 10.43 -15.78 3.22
CA GLY A 60 10.30 -17.21 2.91
C GLY A 60 8.87 -17.75 2.90
N ASP A 61 7.85 -16.93 3.15
CA ASP A 61 6.49 -17.26 2.74
C ASP A 61 6.35 -16.96 1.24
N PRO A 62 6.22 -17.98 0.37
CA PRO A 62 6.04 -17.78 -1.06
C PRO A 62 4.60 -17.34 -1.28
N TRP A 63 4.26 -16.13 -0.86
CA TRP A 63 2.91 -15.62 -1.01
C TRP A 63 2.53 -15.63 -2.49
N THR A 64 1.79 -16.63 -2.95
CA THR A 64 1.23 -16.66 -4.32
C THR A 64 -0.09 -15.87 -4.40
N GLY A 65 -0.45 -15.18 -3.32
CA GLY A 65 -1.77 -14.60 -3.11
C GLY A 65 -1.95 -13.18 -3.65
N TRP A 66 -1.05 -12.67 -4.51
CA TRP A 66 -1.41 -11.58 -5.43
C TRP A 66 -2.62 -11.94 -6.28
N SER A 67 -2.82 -13.23 -6.58
CA SER A 67 -4.05 -13.73 -7.19
C SER A 67 -5.31 -13.31 -6.43
N GLY A 68 -5.23 -13.06 -5.13
CA GLY A 68 -6.34 -12.53 -4.33
C GLY A 68 -6.54 -11.04 -4.55
N ILE A 69 -5.45 -10.26 -4.52
CA ILE A 69 -5.53 -8.81 -4.73
C ILE A 69 -6.02 -8.48 -6.15
N ALA A 70 -5.55 -9.21 -7.14
CA ALA A 70 -6.00 -9.07 -8.53
C ALA A 70 -7.51 -9.34 -8.70
N ARG A 71 -8.17 -10.02 -7.74
CA ARG A 71 -9.61 -10.32 -7.78
C ARG A 71 -10.48 -9.20 -7.23
N PHE A 72 -9.93 -8.14 -6.65
CA PHE A 72 -10.75 -6.99 -6.27
C PHE A 72 -11.25 -6.29 -7.53
N PRO A 73 -12.58 -6.22 -7.75
CA PRO A 73 -13.14 -5.80 -9.04
C PRO A 73 -12.96 -4.31 -9.35
N ARG A 74 -12.67 -3.49 -8.33
CA ARG A 74 -12.55 -2.03 -8.45
C ARG A 74 -11.28 -1.45 -7.83
N LEU A 75 -10.32 -2.30 -7.46
CA LEU A 75 -9.10 -1.83 -6.82
C LEU A 75 -8.27 -1.01 -7.81
N THR A 76 -8.07 0.26 -7.48
CA THR A 76 -7.32 1.23 -8.29
C THR A 76 -6.07 1.71 -7.56
N HIS A 77 -6.02 1.62 -6.23
CA HIS A 77 -4.94 2.11 -5.39
C HIS A 77 -4.49 1.01 -4.43
N LEU A 78 -3.19 0.74 -4.40
CA LEU A 78 -2.60 -0.27 -3.53
C LEU A 78 -1.37 0.31 -2.85
N CYS A 79 -1.27 0.17 -1.53
CA CYS A 79 -0.12 0.61 -0.75
C CYS A 79 0.45 -0.56 0.05
N PHE A 80 1.77 -0.66 0.08
CA PHE A 80 2.52 -1.56 0.95
C PHE A 80 3.42 -0.78 1.90
N HIS A 81 3.35 -1.12 3.19
CA HIS A 81 4.18 -0.49 4.22
C HIS A 81 5.40 -1.35 4.56
N ASP A 82 6.56 -0.68 4.74
CA ASP A 82 7.81 -1.23 5.28
C ASP A 82 8.26 -2.53 4.58
N VAL A 83 8.55 -2.36 3.28
CA VAL A 83 8.74 -3.41 2.30
C VAL A 83 10.18 -3.93 2.24
N GLU A 84 10.65 -4.55 3.32
CA GLU A 84 11.83 -5.41 3.23
C GLU A 84 11.40 -6.68 2.48
N THR A 85 11.90 -6.93 1.26
CA THR A 85 11.71 -8.17 0.44
C THR A 85 10.53 -8.29 -0.56
N MET A 86 9.70 -7.27 -0.79
CA MET A 86 8.51 -7.42 -1.67
C MET A 86 8.65 -6.99 -3.14
N MET A 87 9.85 -6.73 -3.65
CA MET A 87 10.02 -6.23 -5.04
C MET A 87 9.33 -7.10 -6.11
N PRO A 88 9.42 -8.45 -6.07
CA PRO A 88 8.70 -9.29 -7.03
C PRO A 88 7.18 -9.14 -6.94
N LEU A 89 6.64 -8.79 -5.77
CA LEU A 89 5.21 -8.72 -5.52
C LEU A 89 4.63 -7.45 -6.13
N LEU A 90 5.38 -6.36 -6.08
CA LEU A 90 5.02 -5.08 -6.67
C LEU A 90 4.91 -5.20 -8.20
N GLY A 91 5.90 -5.87 -8.83
CA GLY A 91 5.84 -6.17 -10.26
C GLY A 91 4.62 -7.02 -10.62
N CYS A 92 4.29 -8.01 -9.78
CA CYS A 92 3.10 -8.83 -9.95
C CYS A 92 1.80 -8.00 -9.82
N ALA A 93 1.71 -7.09 -8.85
CA ALA A 93 0.55 -6.21 -8.69
C ALA A 93 0.34 -5.33 -9.94
N LEU A 94 1.40 -4.69 -10.44
CA LEU A 94 1.34 -3.89 -11.66
C LEU A 94 0.93 -4.70 -12.90
N LYS A 95 1.38 -5.96 -12.98
CA LYS A 95 1.10 -6.85 -14.10
C LYS A 95 -0.31 -7.46 -14.06
N PHE A 96 -0.78 -7.86 -12.88
CA PHE A 96 -1.98 -8.69 -12.73
C PHE A 96 -3.20 -7.95 -12.20
N CYS A 97 -3.07 -6.70 -11.75
CA CYS A 97 -4.21 -5.86 -11.35
C CYS A 97 -4.54 -4.88 -12.50
N PRO A 98 -5.44 -5.22 -13.44
CA PRO A 98 -5.66 -4.44 -14.66
C PRO A 98 -6.26 -3.06 -14.42
N HIS A 99 -6.91 -2.86 -13.28
CA HIS A 99 -7.52 -1.59 -12.90
C HIS A 99 -6.62 -0.72 -12.01
N LEU A 100 -5.43 -1.22 -11.65
CA LEU A 100 -4.51 -0.52 -10.77
C LEU A 100 -3.99 0.74 -11.48
N LYS A 101 -4.25 1.89 -10.86
CA LYS A 101 -3.83 3.22 -11.31
C LYS A 101 -2.64 3.73 -10.53
N VAL A 102 -2.56 3.39 -9.24
CA VAL A 102 -1.51 3.84 -8.34
C VAL A 102 -1.04 2.68 -7.48
N LEU A 103 0.27 2.47 -7.46
CA LEU A 103 0.95 1.55 -6.55
C LEU A 103 1.92 2.34 -5.68
N VAL A 104 1.70 2.32 -4.37
CA VAL A 104 2.52 3.05 -3.40
C VAL A 104 3.36 2.07 -2.59
N ILE A 105 4.64 2.40 -2.43
CA ILE A 105 5.44 1.93 -1.31
C ILE A 105 5.51 3.05 -0.28
N SER A 106 5.17 2.73 0.96
CA SER A 106 5.32 3.64 2.10
C SER A 106 6.40 3.12 3.05
N CYS A 107 7.51 3.85 3.15
CA CYS A 107 8.59 3.54 4.08
C CYS A 107 8.49 4.43 5.33
N ALA A 108 8.40 3.82 6.53
CA ALA A 108 8.33 4.57 7.78
C ALA A 108 9.69 5.10 8.26
N ARG A 109 10.79 4.65 7.64
CA ARG A 109 12.16 5.02 7.99
C ARG A 109 12.98 5.29 6.74
N ARG A 110 13.86 6.29 6.81
CA ARG A 110 14.83 6.58 5.75
C ARG A 110 15.69 5.36 5.40
N LEU A 111 16.12 4.60 6.41
CA LEU A 111 16.88 3.37 6.19
C LEU A 111 16.11 2.34 5.35
N HIS A 112 14.82 2.12 5.63
CA HIS A 112 14.00 1.18 4.84
C HIS A 112 13.83 1.68 3.40
N PHE A 113 13.70 3.00 3.24
CA PHE A 113 13.65 3.61 1.93
C PHE A 113 14.97 3.43 1.15
N ASP A 114 16.12 3.69 1.77
CA ASP A 114 17.42 3.55 1.09
C ASP A 114 17.67 2.07 0.70
N LEU A 115 17.20 1.11 1.51
CA LEU A 115 17.22 -0.31 1.18
C LEU A 115 16.28 -0.64 0.02
N ALA A 116 15.03 -0.18 0.07
CA ALA A 116 14.06 -0.37 -1.02
C ALA A 116 14.56 0.23 -2.34
N GLN A 117 15.18 1.41 -2.29
CA GLN A 117 15.77 2.06 -3.45
C GLN A 117 16.91 1.21 -4.04
N ARG A 118 17.83 0.72 -3.20
CA ARG A 118 18.90 -0.16 -3.67
C ARG A 118 18.34 -1.44 -4.29
N ASP A 119 17.32 -2.03 -3.67
CA ASP A 119 16.69 -3.23 -4.21
C ASP A 119 16.02 -2.96 -5.57
N LEU A 120 15.41 -1.78 -5.76
CA LEU A 120 14.86 -1.35 -7.04
C LEU A 120 15.94 -1.14 -8.12
N GLU A 121 17.07 -0.54 -7.75
CA GLU A 121 18.21 -0.35 -8.64
C GLU A 121 18.82 -1.69 -9.08
N ILE A 122 18.91 -2.66 -8.15
CA ILE A 122 19.45 -4.00 -8.41
C ILE A 122 18.49 -4.86 -9.23
N SER A 123 17.18 -4.78 -8.96
CA SER A 123 16.16 -5.65 -9.57
C SER A 123 15.86 -5.33 -11.05
N GLY A 124 16.44 -4.26 -11.59
CA GLY A 124 16.15 -3.78 -12.94
C GLY A 124 14.97 -2.82 -12.94
N THR A 125 15.11 -1.76 -13.73
CA THR A 125 14.34 -0.51 -13.72
C THR A 125 12.86 -0.63 -14.11
N GLU A 126 12.33 -1.82 -14.39
CA GLU A 126 10.96 -1.96 -14.91
C GLU A 126 9.91 -1.44 -13.92
N LEU A 127 10.11 -1.64 -12.61
CA LEU A 127 9.17 -1.13 -11.61
C LEU A 127 9.20 0.40 -11.49
N THR A 128 10.39 1.00 -11.46
CA THR A 128 10.57 2.45 -11.32
C THR A 128 10.20 3.20 -12.60
N ALA A 129 10.24 2.52 -13.75
CA ALA A 129 9.78 3.03 -15.03
C ALA A 129 8.25 2.99 -15.19
N ASP A 130 7.52 2.17 -14.41
CA ASP A 130 6.06 2.16 -14.47
C ASP A 130 5.49 3.47 -13.91
N ALA A 131 4.76 4.20 -14.74
CA ALA A 131 4.20 5.51 -14.38
C ALA A 131 3.21 5.46 -13.21
N ARG A 132 2.67 4.29 -12.88
CA ARG A 132 1.73 4.07 -11.78
C ARG A 132 2.42 3.90 -10.42
N PHE A 133 3.73 3.67 -10.42
CA PHE A 133 4.48 3.36 -9.20
C PHE A 133 4.95 4.64 -8.49
N VAL A 134 4.72 4.75 -7.18
CA VAL A 134 5.17 5.86 -6.33
C VAL A 134 5.79 5.30 -5.06
N MET A 135 6.83 5.95 -4.56
CA MET A 135 7.50 5.57 -3.31
C MET A 135 7.55 6.78 -2.38
N PHE A 136 7.02 6.64 -1.18
CA PHE A 136 7.00 7.65 -0.13
C PHE A 136 7.90 7.28 1.04
N VAL A 137 8.49 8.32 1.64
CA VAL A 137 9.21 8.23 2.90
C VAL A 137 8.51 9.11 3.90
N TRP A 138 7.92 8.48 4.90
CA TRP A 138 7.32 9.21 5.99
C TRP A 138 8.36 9.50 7.06
N ALA A 139 8.38 10.73 7.55
CA ALA A 139 9.00 11.01 8.84
C ALA A 139 8.27 10.20 9.92
N ARG A 140 9.06 9.59 10.81
CA ARG A 140 8.80 8.44 11.69
C ARG A 140 7.52 8.44 12.55
N TYR A 141 6.70 9.48 12.51
CA TYR A 141 5.62 9.73 13.48
C TYR A 141 4.24 10.03 12.89
N PHE A 142 4.08 10.20 11.57
CA PHE A 142 2.85 10.80 11.05
C PHE A 142 1.87 9.86 10.34
N TYR A 143 2.11 8.56 10.28
CA TYR A 143 1.23 7.69 9.49
C TYR A 143 -0.18 7.56 10.09
N ASP A 144 -0.28 7.34 11.41
CA ASP A 144 -1.60 7.32 12.08
C ASP A 144 -2.22 8.73 12.10
N ASP A 145 -1.37 9.76 12.19
CA ASP A 145 -1.79 11.17 12.19
C ASP A 145 -2.30 11.63 10.82
N ASP A 146 -1.80 11.10 9.70
CA ASP A 146 -2.21 11.53 8.35
C ASP A 146 -3.65 11.12 8.05
N TRP A 147 -4.00 9.87 8.39
CA TRP A 147 -5.35 9.36 8.21
C TRP A 147 -6.34 10.10 9.12
N GLU A 148 -5.96 10.35 10.37
CA GLU A 148 -6.77 11.09 11.31
C GLU A 148 -6.90 12.58 10.92
N ALA A 149 -5.80 13.21 10.52
CA ALA A 149 -5.78 14.59 10.06
C ALA A 149 -6.69 14.74 8.85
N TYR A 150 -6.57 13.87 7.84
CA TYR A 150 -7.44 13.90 6.67
C TYR A 150 -8.91 13.70 7.05
N ALA A 151 -9.20 12.72 7.92
CA ALA A 151 -10.56 12.49 8.41
C ALA A 151 -11.14 13.71 9.15
N ARG A 152 -10.28 14.51 9.80
CA ARG A 152 -10.63 15.79 10.45
C ARG A 152 -10.64 16.97 9.48
N GLY A 153 -10.33 16.76 8.19
CA GLY A 153 -10.27 17.81 7.17
C GLY A 153 -9.02 18.69 7.25
N SER A 154 -7.99 18.25 7.98
CA SER A 154 -6.69 18.93 8.08
C SER A 154 -5.63 18.12 7.35
N GLY A 155 -4.78 18.76 6.53
CA GLY A 155 -3.77 18.06 5.75
C GLY A 155 -4.30 17.49 4.42
N GLU A 156 -3.38 16.97 3.61
CA GLU A 156 -3.67 16.40 2.30
C GLU A 156 -3.50 14.89 2.36
N ASP A 157 -4.55 14.15 1.99
CA ASP A 157 -4.52 12.69 1.87
C ASP A 157 -3.37 12.23 0.96
N PHE A 158 -2.52 11.34 1.45
CA PHE A 158 -1.39 10.84 0.66
C PHE A 158 -1.82 10.18 -0.65
N TRP A 159 -3.04 9.64 -0.74
CA TRP A 159 -3.56 9.12 -2.00
C TRP A 159 -3.71 10.22 -3.05
N VAL A 160 -4.15 11.41 -2.65
CA VAL A 160 -4.24 12.60 -3.53
C VAL A 160 -2.85 13.02 -3.98
N VAL A 161 -1.86 12.98 -3.08
CA VAL A 161 -0.46 13.25 -3.42
C VAL A 161 0.05 12.21 -4.43
N ALA A 162 -0.22 10.92 -4.21
CA ALA A 162 0.19 9.83 -5.09
C ALA A 162 -0.43 9.97 -6.49
N ASP A 163 -1.73 10.24 -6.56
CA ASP A 163 -2.46 10.50 -7.81
C ASP A 163 -1.81 11.63 -8.61
N ARG A 164 -1.46 12.73 -7.94
CA ARG A 164 -0.78 13.88 -8.57
C ARG A 164 0.58 13.48 -9.15
N HIS A 165 1.38 12.69 -8.44
CA HIS A 165 2.66 12.21 -8.96
C HIS A 165 2.49 11.27 -10.16
N VAL A 166 1.53 10.34 -10.09
CA VAL A 166 1.23 9.45 -11.22
C VAL A 166 0.74 10.25 -12.44
N ALA A 167 -0.13 11.24 -12.24
CA ALA A 167 -0.63 12.09 -13.32
C ALA A 167 0.50 12.86 -14.01
N LYS A 168 1.41 13.47 -13.24
CA LYS A 168 2.59 14.17 -13.79
C LYS A 168 3.49 13.23 -14.60
N ARG A 169 3.74 12.02 -14.11
CA ARG A 169 4.54 11.01 -14.84
C ARG A 169 3.86 10.59 -16.13
N GLN A 170 2.55 10.33 -16.09
CA GLN A 170 1.77 9.97 -17.28
C GLN A 170 1.72 11.10 -18.32
N ALA A 171 1.78 12.35 -17.88
CA ALA A 171 1.88 13.52 -18.74
C ALA A 171 3.31 13.75 -19.30
N GLY A 172 4.31 13.00 -18.84
CA GLY A 172 5.71 13.17 -19.24
C GLY A 172 6.40 14.37 -18.60
N GLU A 173 5.82 14.96 -17.55
CA GLU A 173 6.36 16.14 -16.87
C GLU A 173 7.56 15.82 -15.97
N THR A 174 7.74 14.55 -15.59
CA THR A 174 8.81 14.10 -14.69
C THR A 174 9.48 12.83 -15.23
N THR A 175 10.81 12.84 -15.27
CA THR A 175 11.62 11.71 -15.74
C THR A 175 12.08 10.86 -14.55
N VAL A 176 11.44 9.71 -14.33
CA VAL A 176 11.85 8.45 -13.63
C VAL A 176 12.46 8.54 -12.22
N SER A 177 12.99 9.68 -11.78
CA SER A 177 13.49 9.86 -10.44
C SER A 177 12.31 9.73 -9.49
N PRO A 178 12.41 8.93 -8.41
CA PRO A 178 11.36 8.92 -7.44
C PRO A 178 11.29 10.32 -6.84
N GLU A 179 10.25 11.08 -7.21
CA GLU A 179 9.94 12.32 -6.51
C GLU A 179 9.63 11.94 -5.07
N TYR A 180 10.60 12.16 -4.20
CA TYR A 180 10.49 11.90 -2.78
C TYR A 180 9.55 12.95 -2.22
N PHE A 181 8.33 12.55 -1.88
CA PHE A 181 7.57 13.34 -0.94
C PHE A 181 8.13 13.05 0.45
N ILE A 182 9.02 13.94 0.91
CA ILE A 182 9.29 14.08 2.32
C ILE A 182 8.13 14.92 2.82
N CYS A 183 7.21 14.32 3.58
CA CYS A 183 6.12 15.09 4.20
C CYS A 183 6.75 16.24 4.98
N PRO A 184 6.44 17.52 4.66
CA PRO A 184 7.07 18.67 5.27
C PRO A 184 6.50 18.85 6.67
N THR A 185 7.05 18.11 7.62
CA THR A 185 6.78 18.31 9.05
C THR A 185 8.11 18.38 9.77
N ASP A 186 8.46 19.63 10.03
CA ASP A 186 9.53 20.15 10.90
C ASP A 186 10.97 20.05 10.39
N GLU A 187 11.32 20.91 9.42
CA GLU A 187 12.65 21.53 9.39
C GLU A 187 12.86 22.50 10.59
N ASN A 188 11.83 22.71 11.43
CA ASN A 188 11.91 23.41 12.70
C ASN A 188 11.99 22.45 13.89
N GLY A 189 12.97 21.54 13.86
CA GLY A 189 13.42 20.85 15.06
C GLY A 189 14.01 21.86 16.04
N SER A 190 13.20 22.27 17.01
CA SER A 190 13.61 22.89 18.28
C SER A 190 14.11 21.83 19.25
#